data_AF-A0A7C6A5N8-F1
#
_entry.id   AF-A0A7C6A5N8-F1
#
_cell.length_a   1.000
_cell.length_b   1.000
_cell.length_c   1.000
_cell.angle_alpha   90.00
_cell.angle_beta   90.00
_cell.angle_gamma   90.00
#
_symmetry.space_group_name_H-M   'P 1'
#
loop_
_entity.id
_entity.type
_entity.pdbx_description
1 polymer ?
#
loop_
_entity_poly.entity_id
_entity_poly.type
_entity_poly.pdbx_seq_one_letter_code
_entity_poly.pdbx_strand_id
1 'polypeptide(L)'
;MKYWALLAVKVAAAIAVTHGLWLGVKQLLPPPRPFLYIGPPFGRDLVWTLAAGLCFLVGCGLLYLAWLDQRYRCRVCLRRLRMPVETGSWSSMLQFGMPRIEYICPYGHGTLKVPEVQLSGPEPLDWKKNEDFWRELESLEGAPR
;
A
#
# COMPACT_ATOMS: atom_id res chain seq x y z
N MET A 1 -5.39 -17.84 3.39
CA MET A 1 -4.39 -16.79 3.09
C MET A 1 -4.78 -15.94 1.86
N LYS A 2 -6.05 -15.49 1.74
CA LYS A 2 -6.52 -14.80 0.52
C LYS A 2 -5.89 -13.41 0.32
N TYR A 3 -5.56 -12.73 1.42
CA TYR A 3 -4.90 -11.42 1.43
C TYR A 3 -3.51 -11.45 0.78
N TRP A 4 -2.65 -12.38 1.21
CA TRP A 4 -1.31 -12.54 0.67
C TRP A 4 -1.31 -13.01 -0.78
N ALA A 5 -2.29 -13.84 -1.19
CA ALA A 5 -2.44 -14.24 -2.58
C ALA A 5 -2.73 -13.03 -3.50
N LEU A 6 -3.60 -12.10 -3.07
CA LEU A 6 -3.91 -10.90 -3.85
C LEU A 6 -2.68 -9.96 -3.93
N LEU A 7 -1.85 -9.91 -2.89
CA LEU A 7 -0.58 -9.18 -2.92
C LEU A 7 0.37 -9.82 -3.94
N ALA A 8 0.52 -11.14 -3.94
CA ALA A 8 1.37 -11.85 -4.89
C ALA A 8 0.94 -11.59 -6.34
N VAL A 9 -0.37 -11.62 -6.63
CA VAL A 9 -0.92 -11.32 -7.97
C VAL A 9 -0.56 -9.90 -8.41
N LYS A 10 -0.68 -8.90 -7.52
CA LYS A 10 -0.30 -7.52 -7.86
C LYS A 10 1.20 -7.34 -8.10
N VAL A 11 2.02 -8.01 -7.31
CA VAL A 11 3.48 -7.99 -7.50
C VAL A 11 3.84 -8.64 -8.83
N ALA A 12 3.23 -9.79 -9.16
CA ALA A 12 3.41 -10.42 -10.46
C ALA A 12 2.98 -9.50 -11.61
N ALA A 13 1.85 -8.80 -11.47
CA ALA A 13 1.40 -7.81 -12.46
C ALA A 13 2.38 -6.63 -12.60
N ALA A 14 2.90 -6.10 -11.49
CA ALA A 14 3.89 -5.03 -11.51
C ALA A 14 5.18 -5.47 -12.21
N ILE A 15 5.66 -6.69 -11.95
CA ILE A 15 6.80 -7.30 -12.63
C ILE A 15 6.52 -7.44 -14.14
N ALA A 16 5.35 -7.93 -14.52
CA ALA A 16 4.99 -8.08 -15.93
C ALA A 16 4.99 -6.73 -16.67
N VAL A 17 4.44 -5.68 -16.05
CA VAL A 17 4.41 -4.32 -16.63
C VAL A 17 5.82 -3.75 -16.78
N THR A 18 6.67 -3.86 -15.76
CA THR A 18 8.05 -3.34 -15.83
C THR A 18 8.89 -4.09 -16.85
N HIS A 19 8.74 -5.41 -16.95
CA HIS A 19 9.39 -6.21 -17.99
C HIS A 19 8.91 -5.80 -19.39
N GLY A 20 7.61 -5.57 -19.59
CA GLY A 20 7.05 -5.09 -20.85
C GLY A 20 7.63 -3.73 -21.25
N LEU A 21 7.69 -2.79 -20.31
CA LEU A 21 8.33 -1.49 -20.51
C LEU A 21 9.79 -1.63 -20.91
N TRP A 22 10.57 -2.48 -20.22
CA TRP A 22 11.97 -2.71 -20.54
C TRP A 22 12.17 -3.34 -21.93
N LEU A 23 11.28 -4.25 -22.35
CA LEU A 23 11.31 -4.80 -23.70
C LEU A 23 11.02 -3.72 -24.75
N GLY A 24 10.04 -2.85 -24.52
CA GLY A 24 9.72 -1.73 -25.41
C GLY A 24 10.88 -0.74 -25.54
N VAL A 25 11.56 -0.42 -24.43
CA VAL A 25 12.78 0.40 -24.41
C VAL A 25 13.85 -0.21 -25.31
N LYS A 26 14.12 -1.52 -25.18
CA LYS A 26 15.11 -2.22 -26.02
C LYS A 26 14.76 -2.26 -27.50
N GLN A 27 13.47 -2.20 -27.86
CA GLN A 27 13.03 -2.18 -29.25
C GLN A 27 13.07 -0.78 -29.87
N LEU A 28 12.75 0.25 -29.09
CA LEU A 28 12.65 1.62 -29.58
C LEU A 28 14.01 2.33 -29.63
N LEU A 29 14.90 2.05 -28.67
CA LEU A 29 16.19 2.72 -28.59
C LEU A 29 17.23 2.05 -29.50
N PRO A 30 17.92 2.83 -30.35
CA PRO A 30 18.99 2.30 -31.17
C PRO A 30 20.13 1.75 -30.28
N PRO A 31 20.85 0.71 -30.74
CA PRO A 31 22.00 0.20 -30.02
C PRO A 31 23.02 1.32 -29.76
N PRO A 32 23.65 1.34 -28.58
CA PRO A 32 24.64 2.36 -28.23
C PRO A 32 25.76 2.37 -29.28
N ARG A 33 26.18 3.55 -29.71
CA ARG A 33 27.20 3.68 -30.76
C ARG A 33 28.51 3.01 -30.29
N PRO A 34 28.98 1.95 -30.97
CA PRO A 34 30.08 1.12 -30.48
C PRO A 34 31.42 1.87 -30.44
N PHE A 35 31.55 2.97 -31.18
CA PHE A 35 32.79 3.74 -31.28
C PHE A 35 33.15 4.53 -30.00
N LEU A 36 32.16 4.89 -29.17
CA LEU A 36 32.41 5.66 -27.94
C LEU A 36 32.47 4.79 -26.67
N TYR A 37 31.98 3.54 -26.72
CA TYR A 37 31.79 2.72 -25.52
C TYR A 37 32.04 1.23 -25.76
N ILE A 38 33.06 0.66 -25.11
CA ILE A 38 33.29 -0.79 -25.01
C ILE A 38 32.70 -1.28 -23.68
N GLY A 39 31.52 -1.91 -23.69
CA GLY A 39 30.87 -2.51 -22.50
C GLY A 39 29.40 -2.11 -22.32
N PRO A 40 28.77 -2.42 -21.16
CA PRO A 40 27.34 -2.19 -20.95
C PRO A 40 26.98 -0.70 -21.05
N PRO A 41 25.84 -0.33 -21.70
CA PRO A 41 25.45 1.07 -21.91
C PRO A 41 25.03 1.79 -20.63
N PHE A 42 24.66 1.03 -19.59
CA PHE A 42 24.26 1.56 -18.30
C PHE A 42 25.45 2.26 -17.60
N GLY A 43 25.25 3.53 -17.26
CA GLY A 43 26.23 4.41 -16.61
C GLY A 43 27.06 5.26 -17.57
N ARG A 44 26.92 5.08 -18.88
CA ARG A 44 27.81 5.71 -19.88
C ARG A 44 27.08 6.46 -20.97
N ASP A 45 25.95 5.92 -21.42
CA ASP A 45 25.05 6.59 -22.34
C ASP A 45 23.90 7.20 -21.54
N LEU A 46 23.76 8.53 -21.61
CA LEU A 46 22.73 9.28 -20.89
C LEU A 46 21.32 8.82 -21.25
N VAL A 47 21.09 8.44 -22.51
CA VAL A 47 19.76 8.04 -22.96
C VAL A 47 19.38 6.68 -22.36
N TRP A 48 20.31 5.73 -22.38
CA TRP A 48 20.11 4.40 -21.78
C TRP A 48 20.02 4.45 -20.25
N THR A 49 20.78 5.31 -19.59
CA THR A 49 20.68 5.49 -18.12
C THR A 49 19.37 6.12 -17.71
N LEU A 50 18.90 7.16 -18.41
CA LEU A 50 17.60 7.76 -18.14
C LEU A 50 16.46 6.78 -18.39
N ALA A 51 16.51 6.01 -19.49
CA ALA A 51 15.49 5.01 -19.79
C ALA A 51 15.43 3.91 -18.72
N ALA A 52 16.58 3.40 -18.28
CA ALA A 52 16.67 2.42 -17.19
C ALA A 52 16.18 3.01 -15.86
N GLY A 53 16.56 4.25 -15.53
CA GLY A 53 16.12 4.96 -14.33
C GLY A 53 14.61 5.17 -14.30
N LEU A 54 14.00 5.58 -15.41
CA LEU A 54 12.55 5.72 -15.54
C LEU A 54 11.82 4.39 -15.36
N CYS A 55 12.29 3.31 -15.99
CA CYS A 55 11.71 1.98 -15.80
C CYS A 55 11.78 1.52 -14.34
N PHE A 56 12.90 1.79 -13.67
CA PHE A 56 13.08 1.50 -12.25
C PHE A 56 12.10 2.29 -11.37
N LEU A 57 11.96 3.60 -11.60
CA LEU A 57 11.02 4.45 -10.86
C LEU A 57 9.58 4.00 -11.05
N VAL A 58 9.18 3.64 -12.28
CA VAL A 58 7.84 3.09 -12.55
C VAL A 58 7.64 1.79 -11.79
N GLY A 59 8.62 0.89 -11.78
CA GLY A 59 8.54 -0.35 -11.02
C GLY A 59 8.40 -0.15 -9.51
N CYS A 60 9.24 0.70 -8.93
CA CYS A 60 9.16 1.07 -7.52
C CYS A 60 7.82 1.73 -7.18
N GLY A 61 7.32 2.62 -8.05
CA GLY A 61 6.02 3.25 -7.90
C GLY A 61 4.87 2.24 -7.91
N LEU A 62 4.87 1.29 -8.85
CA LEU A 62 3.86 0.22 -8.91
C LEU A 62 3.87 -0.68 -7.68
N LEU A 63 5.04 -1.06 -7.18
CA LEU A 63 5.18 -1.84 -5.95
C LEU A 63 4.68 -1.06 -4.73
N TYR A 64 5.02 0.23 -4.65
CA TYR A 64 4.55 1.11 -3.58
C TYR A 64 3.02 1.26 -3.60
N LEU A 65 2.43 1.48 -4.78
CA LEU A 65 0.97 1.54 -4.94
C LEU A 65 0.29 0.21 -4.61
N ALA A 66 0.90 -0.92 -5.00
CA ALA A 66 0.39 -2.24 -4.66
C ALA A 66 0.40 -2.46 -3.14
N TRP A 67 1.46 -2.05 -2.46
CA TRP A 67 1.59 -2.09 -1.01
C TRP A 67 0.56 -1.19 -0.31
N LEU A 68 0.42 0.06 -0.77
CA LEU A 68 -0.60 0.99 -0.26
C LEU A 68 -2.01 0.43 -0.44
N ASP A 69 -2.35 -0.13 -1.60
CA ASP A 69 -3.67 -0.71 -1.83
C ASP A 69 -3.92 -1.96 -0.96
N GLN A 70 -2.87 -2.69 -0.55
CA GLN A 70 -3.00 -3.78 0.42
C GLN A 70 -3.22 -3.25 1.84
N ARG A 71 -2.48 -2.20 2.23
CA ARG A 71 -2.57 -1.56 3.55
C ARG A 71 -4.00 -1.13 3.89
N TYR A 72 -4.73 -0.58 2.93
CA TYR A 72 -6.11 -0.10 3.13
C TYR A 72 -7.20 -1.11 2.75
N ARG A 73 -6.88 -2.40 2.68
CA ARG A 73 -7.88 -3.47 2.46
C ARG A 73 -8.14 -4.26 3.72
N CYS A 74 -9.39 -4.68 3.88
CA CYS A 74 -9.75 -5.62 4.91
C CYS A 74 -9.06 -6.96 4.68
N ARG A 75 -8.43 -7.51 5.73
CA ARG A 75 -7.70 -8.79 5.68
C ARG A 75 -8.61 -10.01 5.45
N VAL A 76 -9.91 -9.88 5.70
CA VAL A 76 -10.92 -10.95 5.59
C VAL A 76 -11.61 -10.93 4.22
N CYS A 77 -12.30 -9.83 3.88
CA CYS A 77 -13.11 -9.73 2.68
C CYS A 77 -12.41 -9.02 1.50
N LEU A 78 -11.17 -8.57 1.67
CA LEU A 78 -10.33 -7.96 0.61
C LEU A 78 -10.88 -6.68 -0.02
N ARG A 79 -11.95 -6.11 0.52
CA ARG A 79 -12.47 -4.82 0.07
C ARG A 79 -11.70 -3.67 0.69
N ARG A 80 -11.65 -2.54 -0.01
CA ARG A 80 -11.08 -1.29 0.52
C ARG A 80 -11.89 -0.86 1.74
N LEU A 81 -11.18 -0.49 2.80
CA LEU A 81 -11.75 0.12 3.98
C LEU A 81 -12.25 1.52 3.61
N ARG A 82 -13.38 1.94 4.20
CA ARG A 82 -14.05 3.19 3.91
C ARG A 82 -14.45 3.87 5.22
N MET A 83 -15.00 5.08 5.12
CA MET A 83 -15.41 5.91 6.27
C MET A 83 -14.23 6.26 7.18
N PRO A 84 -13.42 7.26 6.81
CA PRO A 84 -12.42 7.80 7.73
C PRO A 84 -13.16 8.50 8.88
N VAL A 85 -13.08 7.93 10.08
CA VAL A 85 -13.59 8.55 11.30
C VAL A 85 -12.39 9.12 12.05
N GLU A 86 -12.39 10.44 12.24
CA GLU A 86 -11.38 11.10 13.07
C GLU A 86 -11.70 10.85 14.54
N THR A 87 -10.70 10.41 15.29
CA THR A 87 -10.79 10.09 16.71
C THR A 87 -9.68 10.80 17.46
N GLY A 88 -10.00 11.33 18.64
CA GLY A 88 -9.07 12.15 19.44
C GLY A 88 -9.17 13.64 19.11
N SER A 89 -8.37 14.44 19.80
CA SER A 89 -8.27 15.88 19.54
C SER A 89 -6.83 16.36 19.76
N TRP A 90 -6.41 17.34 18.96
CA TRP A 90 -5.10 17.96 19.11
C TRP A 90 -4.95 18.73 20.43
N SER A 91 -6.01 19.42 20.87
CA SER A 91 -5.98 20.23 22.10
C SER A 91 -5.98 19.40 23.39
N SER A 92 -6.42 18.14 23.33
CA SER A 92 -6.46 17.22 24.46
C SER A 92 -5.64 15.94 24.24
N MET A 93 -4.58 16.03 23.42
CA MET A 93 -3.71 14.89 23.06
C MET A 93 -3.12 14.15 24.28
N LEU A 94 -2.81 14.87 25.37
CA LEU A 94 -2.27 14.25 26.59
C LEU A 94 -3.32 13.42 27.37
N GLN A 95 -4.62 13.68 27.17
CA GLN A 95 -5.69 13.00 27.89
C GLN A 95 -6.28 11.83 27.09
N PHE A 96 -6.54 12.04 25.79
CA PHE A 96 -7.23 11.06 24.93
C PHE A 96 -6.29 10.37 23.92
N GLY A 97 -5.00 10.72 23.95
CA GLY A 97 -4.02 10.24 23.00
C GLY A 97 -3.96 11.06 21.71
N MET A 98 -3.00 10.71 20.87
CA MET A 98 -2.79 11.35 19.56
C MET A 98 -4.00 11.15 18.64
N PRO A 99 -4.39 12.15 17.84
CA PRO A 99 -5.48 11.99 16.89
C PRO A 99 -5.15 10.92 15.83
N ARG A 100 -6.16 10.09 15.54
CA ARG A 100 -6.07 8.96 14.61
C ARG A 100 -7.29 8.94 13.69
N ILE A 101 -7.06 8.46 12.48
CA ILE A 101 -8.12 8.17 11.51
C ILE A 101 -8.40 6.67 11.55
N GLU A 102 -9.63 6.31 11.89
CA GLU A 102 -10.12 4.95 11.88
C GLU A 102 -10.82 4.65 10.55
N TYR A 103 -10.38 3.61 9.84
CA TYR A 103 -11.04 3.11 8.65
C TYR A 103 -11.80 1.83 8.97
N ILE A 104 -13.06 1.77 8.56
CA ILE A 104 -13.96 0.68 8.91
C ILE A 104 -14.25 -0.18 7.66
N CYS A 105 -14.32 -1.50 7.85
CA CYS A 105 -14.83 -2.38 6.81
C CYS A 105 -16.35 -2.20 6.68
N PRO A 106 -16.91 -1.95 5.47
CA PRO A 106 -18.37 -1.78 5.30
C PRO A 106 -19.20 -3.03 5.67
N TYR A 107 -18.55 -4.18 5.82
CA TYR A 107 -19.17 -5.43 6.26
C TYR A 107 -18.91 -5.75 7.74
N GLY A 108 -18.31 -4.84 8.50
CA GLY A 108 -18.08 -5.02 9.93
C GLY A 108 -16.93 -5.97 10.32
N HIS A 109 -16.16 -6.53 9.39
CA HIS A 109 -15.11 -7.51 9.71
C HIS A 109 -13.93 -6.98 10.56
N GLY A 110 -13.73 -5.66 10.62
CA GLY A 110 -12.61 -5.06 11.34
C GLY A 110 -12.37 -3.60 11.02
N THR A 111 -11.50 -3.01 11.83
CA THR A 111 -11.14 -1.59 11.80
C THR A 111 -9.62 -1.44 11.72
N LEU A 112 -9.18 -0.44 10.95
CA LEU A 112 -7.78 -0.08 10.81
C LEU A 112 -7.57 1.31 11.41
N LYS A 113 -6.71 1.41 12.43
CA LYS A 113 -6.33 2.69 13.00
C LYS A 113 -5.06 3.20 12.32
N VAL A 114 -5.12 4.41 11.79
CA VAL A 114 -3.99 5.08 11.14
C VAL A 114 -3.73 6.39 11.88
N PRO A 115 -2.51 6.63 12.40
CA PRO A 115 -2.20 7.92 13.02
C PRO A 115 -2.29 9.03 11.97
N GLU A 116 -2.87 10.18 12.34
CA GLU A 116 -2.97 11.35 11.45
C GLU A 116 -1.57 11.90 11.13
N VAL A 117 -0.72 12.01 12.15
CA VAL A 117 0.67 12.46 12.04
C VAL A 117 1.58 11.45 12.74
N GLN A 118 2.68 11.09 12.08
CA GLN A 118 3.72 10.24 12.67
C GLN A 118 4.70 11.10 13.47
N LEU A 119 4.40 11.34 14.75
CA LEU A 119 5.26 12.12 15.66
C LEU A 119 6.35 11.26 16.30
N SER A 120 5.99 10.06 16.77
CA SER A 120 6.89 9.14 17.47
C SER A 120 7.26 7.94 16.60
N GLY A 121 8.30 8.07 15.78
CA GLY A 121 8.85 6.96 14.98
C GLY A 121 7.82 6.25 14.07
N PRO A 122 8.20 5.10 13.48
CA PRO A 122 7.28 4.28 12.69
C PRO A 122 6.29 3.56 13.61
N GLU A 123 5.13 4.15 13.83
CA GLU A 123 4.04 3.50 14.57
C GLU A 123 3.38 2.42 13.68
N PRO A 124 3.29 1.16 14.16
CA PRO A 124 2.68 0.09 13.38
C PRO A 124 1.19 0.36 13.18
N LEU A 125 0.68 -0.05 12.02
CA LEU A 125 -0.75 -0.04 11.76
C LEU A 125 -1.46 -1.04 12.66
N ASP A 126 -2.36 -0.53 13.51
CA ASP A 126 -3.18 -1.36 14.35
C ASP A 126 -4.45 -1.78 13.59
N TRP A 127 -4.45 -3.02 13.11
CA TRP A 127 -5.65 -3.64 12.55
C TRP A 127 -6.28 -4.52 13.61
N LYS A 128 -7.49 -4.15 14.03
CA LYS A 128 -8.29 -4.93 14.95
C LYS A 128 -9.39 -5.64 14.18
N LYS A 129 -9.42 -6.97 14.27
CA LYS A 129 -10.57 -7.74 13.80
C LYS A 129 -11.73 -7.42 14.75
N ASN A 130 -12.87 -7.03 14.20
CA ASN A 130 -14.07 -6.88 14.99
C ASN A 130 -14.79 -8.23 15.01
N GLU A 131 -15.33 -8.61 16.16
CA GLU A 131 -16.34 -9.68 16.20
C GLU A 131 -17.66 -9.10 15.67
N ASP A 132 -18.66 -9.95 15.38
CA ASP A 132 -19.95 -9.46 14.88
C ASP A 132 -20.52 -8.45 15.89
N PHE A 133 -20.46 -7.17 15.54
CA PHE A 133 -20.95 -6.05 16.36
C PHE A 133 -22.38 -6.28 16.83
N TRP A 134 -23.19 -6.92 15.97
CA TRP A 134 -24.56 -7.31 16.25
C TRP A 134 -24.68 -8.34 17.37
N ARG A 135 -23.73 -9.27 17.45
CA ARG A 135 -23.71 -10.32 18.47
C ARG A 135 -23.43 -9.75 19.86
N GLU A 136 -22.60 -8.71 19.93
CA GLU A 136 -22.35 -7.97 21.17
C GLU A 136 -23.60 -7.18 21.58
N LEU A 137 -24.26 -6.49 20.66
CA LEU A 137 -25.53 -5.79 20.91
C LEU A 137 -26.67 -6.73 21.37
N GLU A 138 -26.87 -7.85 20.70
CA GLU A 138 -27.86 -8.86 21.08
C GLU A 138 -27.60 -9.40 22.50
N SER A 139 -26.33 -9.59 22.86
CA SER A 139 -25.96 -10.03 24.21
C SER A 139 -26.29 -8.99 25.29
N LEU A 140 -26.20 -7.70 24.96
CA LEU A 140 -26.53 -6.60 25.87
C LEU A 140 -28.04 -6.43 26.03
N GLU A 141 -28.83 -6.63 24.98
CA GLU A 141 -30.30 -6.61 25.07
C GLU A 141 -30.85 -7.79 25.89
N GLY A 142 -30.19 -8.94 25.84
CA GLY A 142 -30.56 -10.12 26.62
C GLY A 142 -30.14 -10.09 28.09
N ALA A 143 -29.33 -9.11 28.52
CA ALA A 143 -28.90 -9.01 29.91
C ALA A 143 -30.04 -8.45 30.79
N PRO A 144 -30.42 -9.14 31.88
CA PRO A 144 -31.40 -8.60 32.82
C PRO A 144 -30.84 -7.30 33.42
N ARG A 145 -31.65 -6.23 33.36
CA ARG A 145 -31.31 -4.90 33.90
C ARG A 145 -31.13 -4.93 35.41
#